data_AF-U7MLX8-F1
#
_entry.id   AF-U7MLX8-F1
#
_cell.length_a   1.000
_cell.length_b   1.000
_cell.length_c   1.000
_cell.angle_alpha   90.00
_cell.angle_beta   90.00
_cell.angle_gamma   90.00
#
_symmetry.space_group_name_H-M   'P 1'
#
loop_
_entity.id
_entity.type
_entity.pdbx_description
1 polymer ?
#
loop_
_entity_poly.entity_id
_entity_poly.type
_entity_poly.pdbx_seq_one_letter_code
_entity_poly.pdbx_strand_id
1 'polypeptide(L)'
;MPVELSVMRSSILAVLTGTTLLLGACSAPSDDDALKAAPEQATTGQNTAADTTTATEKTTATTYEFALEDYQVSPDIDLPVRGSVTTAGHSNAPLVVVNHLRTFNCADDTFAYPCPEGVDEVRADRGMHYLAEDLAEAGYTVVVPDLGPLWAPESPTQPYDQVEAWAGVVSAIRGELEAANQGQSQHLDDSLVGMTDFSRTGVFMHSRSALLGNKAAEIWPEVSLASYGGFYHVPEFPEDNFSPAPADVPTLTIDGQADEDTSQAAADWLPEYVGQDRNTAALNVIVPGLGHNYINRVLSQREFDDRIDDGELSDIGATEHEEFLAEALTQWFDQTLRGQDGPYPLQADDELPSELAGREASVYAATPAAAEQWIASAPEAQLPGSEAEFCRIYPSMNPVQYDDRCDFVDLGIVNSASVNARVQLTKSPAVVPVSSAGAEALSMHMMPTGSREDGKKETKLEITAIMDDGSRQPVPVPTPNPVLKDATTETSNGEYWIRTLRISLPETVKNRPISQLEITGDGSIDLRAVDLY
;
A
#
# COMPACT_ATOMS: atom_id res chain seq x y z
N MET A 1 33.66 59.40 -5.16
CA MET A 1 33.90 58.15 -4.40
C MET A 1 32.57 57.43 -4.32
N PRO A 2 32.42 56.40 -5.16
CA PRO A 2 32.29 55.04 -4.65
C PRO A 2 33.39 54.14 -5.25
N VAL A 3 33.75 53.08 -4.53
CA VAL A 3 34.79 52.11 -4.92
C VAL A 3 34.13 50.75 -5.15
N GLU A 4 34.31 50.31 -6.40
CA GLU A 4 34.57 48.97 -6.95
C GLU A 4 33.94 47.70 -6.32
N LEU A 5 33.14 47.02 -7.16
CA LEU A 5 32.93 45.57 -7.16
C LEU A 5 33.86 44.96 -8.21
N SER A 6 34.79 44.10 -7.76
CA SER A 6 35.66 43.30 -8.61
C SER A 6 34.96 42.00 -8.99
N VAL A 7 34.80 41.80 -10.30
CA VAL A 7 34.38 40.57 -10.94
C VAL A 7 35.62 39.71 -11.18
N MET A 8 35.66 38.49 -10.64
CA MET A 8 36.57 37.45 -11.09
C MET A 8 35.79 36.29 -11.69
N ARG A 9 35.91 36.17 -13.01
CA ARG A 9 35.48 35.03 -13.82
C ARG A 9 36.39 33.84 -13.52
N SER A 10 35.82 32.66 -13.36
CA SER A 10 36.48 31.40 -13.71
C SER A 10 35.54 30.57 -14.54
N SER A 11 35.97 30.32 -15.76
CA SER A 11 35.30 29.55 -16.79
C SER A 11 35.59 28.06 -16.56
N ILE A 12 34.56 27.25 -16.42
CA ILE A 12 34.64 25.81 -16.69
C ILE A 12 33.62 25.50 -17.79
N LEU A 13 34.16 25.01 -18.89
CA LEU A 13 33.50 24.61 -20.12
C LEU A 13 33.05 23.16 -19.93
N ALA A 14 31.74 22.92 -19.80
CA ALA A 14 31.17 21.58 -19.84
C ALA A 14 30.64 21.29 -21.26
N VAL A 15 31.15 20.20 -21.83
CA VAL A 15 30.74 19.63 -23.11
C VAL A 15 29.37 18.99 -22.92
N LEU A 16 28.33 19.60 -23.48
CA LEU A 16 27.03 18.95 -23.68
C LEU A 16 27.12 18.01 -24.88
N THR A 17 27.22 16.71 -24.63
CA THR A 17 26.76 15.68 -25.57
C THR A 17 25.39 15.22 -25.12
N GLY A 18 24.37 15.63 -25.87
CA GLY A 18 22.98 15.29 -25.60
C GLY A 18 22.71 13.82 -25.88
N THR A 19 22.10 13.17 -24.90
CA THR A 19 21.32 11.95 -25.09
C THR A 19 19.93 12.28 -24.57
N THR A 20 19.00 12.51 -25.50
CA THR A 20 17.60 12.79 -25.18
C THR A 20 16.94 11.46 -24.83
N LEU A 21 16.93 11.11 -23.54
CA LEU A 21 15.99 10.13 -23.00
C LEU A 21 14.63 10.83 -22.92
N LEU A 22 13.67 10.35 -23.71
CA LEU A 22 12.26 10.72 -23.58
C LEU A 22 11.73 10.11 -22.28
N LEU A 23 11.79 10.87 -21.20
CA LEU A 23 10.98 10.65 -20.01
C LEU A 23 9.54 11.04 -20.38
N GLY A 24 8.71 10.04 -20.69
CA GLY A 24 7.27 10.20 -20.78
C GLY A 24 6.69 10.30 -19.38
N ALA A 25 6.68 11.51 -18.82
CA ALA A 25 5.89 11.82 -17.64
C ALA A 25 4.41 11.65 -17.97
N CYS A 26 3.68 10.94 -17.09
CA CYS A 26 2.23 10.86 -17.09
C CYS A 26 1.64 12.27 -17.07
N SER A 27 0.98 12.63 -18.15
CA SER A 27 0.09 13.77 -18.22
C SER A 27 -1.09 13.29 -19.05
N ALA A 28 -2.27 13.24 -18.43
CA ALA A 28 -3.52 12.87 -19.11
C ALA A 28 -3.69 13.73 -20.38
N PRO A 29 -3.82 13.14 -21.58
CA PRO A 29 -4.17 13.90 -22.76
C PRO A 29 -5.63 14.32 -22.68
N SER A 30 -5.89 15.61 -22.86
CA SER A 30 -7.24 16.14 -23.06
C SER A 30 -7.93 15.48 -24.28
N ASP A 31 -9.21 15.17 -24.11
CA ASP A 31 -10.13 14.34 -24.90
C ASP A 31 -10.29 14.56 -26.44
N ASP A 32 -9.42 15.30 -27.14
CA ASP A 32 -9.75 15.73 -28.52
C ASP A 32 -8.75 15.40 -29.65
N ASP A 33 -7.71 14.55 -29.46
CA ASP A 33 -6.75 14.27 -30.56
C ASP A 33 -6.36 12.79 -30.82
N ALA A 34 -7.03 11.80 -30.23
CA ALA A 34 -6.74 10.37 -30.46
C ALA A 34 -7.70 9.69 -31.47
N LEU A 35 -7.85 10.26 -32.67
CA LEU A 35 -8.47 9.57 -33.82
C LEU A 35 -7.51 9.53 -35.00
N LYS A 36 -6.47 8.71 -34.91
CA LYS A 36 -5.72 8.24 -36.09
C LYS A 36 -5.40 6.76 -35.98
N ALA A 37 -6.29 5.98 -36.61
CA ALA A 37 -6.11 4.65 -37.20
C ALA A 37 -5.31 3.63 -36.37
N ALA A 38 -6.03 2.85 -35.56
CA ALA A 38 -5.60 1.52 -35.15
C ALA A 38 -5.42 0.62 -36.40
N PRO A 39 -4.32 -0.17 -36.50
CA PRO A 39 -4.23 -1.19 -37.53
C PRO A 39 -5.26 -2.30 -37.28
N GLU A 40 -5.76 -2.88 -38.38
CA GLU A 40 -6.74 -3.98 -38.43
C GLU A 40 -6.41 -5.09 -37.42
N GLN A 41 -7.42 -5.42 -36.60
CA GLN A 41 -7.44 -6.52 -35.65
C GLN A 41 -7.10 -7.86 -36.33
N ALA A 42 -6.06 -8.53 -35.82
CA ALA A 42 -5.85 -9.94 -36.10
C ALA A 42 -6.93 -10.76 -35.37
N THR A 43 -7.56 -11.66 -36.12
CA THR A 43 -8.62 -12.56 -35.67
C THR A 43 -8.21 -13.42 -34.48
N THR A 44 -9.15 -13.59 -33.55
CA THR A 44 -9.14 -14.50 -32.39
C THR A 44 -8.66 -15.91 -32.77
N GLY A 45 -7.45 -16.26 -32.33
CA GLY A 45 -6.97 -17.64 -32.31
C GLY A 45 -7.51 -18.33 -31.07
N GLN A 46 -8.42 -19.29 -31.25
CA GLN A 46 -8.84 -20.19 -30.16
C GLN A 46 -7.62 -20.94 -29.62
N ASN A 47 -7.24 -20.67 -28.37
CA ASN A 47 -6.29 -21.48 -27.64
C ASN A 47 -6.98 -22.79 -27.26
N THR A 48 -6.68 -23.88 -27.96
CA THR A 48 -7.02 -25.22 -27.50
C THR A 48 -6.23 -25.51 -26.24
N ALA A 49 -6.93 -25.80 -25.13
CA ALA A 49 -6.34 -26.24 -23.86
C ALA A 49 -5.24 -27.29 -24.12
N ALA A 50 -3.99 -26.95 -23.81
CA ALA A 50 -2.88 -27.87 -23.93
C ALA A 50 -2.77 -28.68 -22.63
N ASP A 51 -2.92 -30.00 -22.73
CA ASP A 51 -2.54 -30.99 -21.70
C ASP A 51 -1.08 -30.76 -21.29
N THR A 52 -0.83 -29.97 -20.25
CA THR A 52 0.53 -29.85 -19.70
C THR A 52 0.50 -29.47 -18.21
N THR A 53 0.07 -30.40 -17.36
CA THR A 53 0.44 -30.35 -15.94
C THR A 53 1.93 -30.69 -15.85
N THR A 54 2.80 -29.70 -15.68
CA THR A 54 4.23 -29.94 -15.44
C THR A 54 4.54 -29.66 -13.98
N ALA A 55 4.67 -30.71 -13.18
CA ALA A 55 5.17 -30.59 -11.82
C ALA A 55 6.69 -30.35 -11.84
N THR A 56 7.15 -29.29 -11.18
CA THR A 56 8.59 -29.03 -10.96
C THR A 56 8.88 -29.16 -9.47
N GLU A 57 9.60 -30.20 -9.05
CA GLU A 57 10.07 -30.35 -7.67
C GLU A 57 11.44 -29.67 -7.53
N LYS A 58 11.46 -28.48 -6.91
CA LYS A 58 12.71 -27.82 -6.50
C LYS A 58 12.78 -27.56 -4.99
N THR A 59 11.64 -27.67 -4.32
CA THR A 59 11.39 -27.45 -2.88
C THR A 59 10.50 -28.59 -2.36
N THR A 60 10.01 -28.52 -1.12
CA THR A 60 8.97 -29.48 -0.65
C THR A 60 7.59 -29.20 -1.24
N ALA A 61 7.43 -28.05 -1.91
CA ALA A 61 6.23 -27.69 -2.63
C ALA A 61 6.20 -28.26 -4.05
N THR A 62 4.99 -28.58 -4.52
CA THR A 62 4.69 -28.98 -5.89
C THR A 62 3.84 -27.89 -6.54
N THR A 63 4.29 -27.40 -7.69
CA THR A 63 3.55 -26.43 -8.52
C THR A 63 2.93 -27.12 -9.73
N TYR A 64 1.64 -26.86 -9.96
CA TYR A 64 0.85 -27.34 -11.08
C TYR A 64 0.47 -26.16 -11.95
N GLU A 65 0.97 -26.12 -13.19
CA GLU A 65 0.47 -25.19 -14.21
C GLU A 65 -0.87 -25.68 -14.76
N PHE A 66 -1.80 -24.76 -15.03
CA PHE A 66 -3.08 -25.06 -15.63
C PHE A 66 -3.48 -24.03 -16.69
N ALA A 67 -4.33 -24.44 -17.61
CA ALA A 67 -5.05 -23.58 -18.54
C ALA A 67 -6.48 -24.12 -18.72
N LEU A 68 -7.46 -23.27 -18.47
CA LEU A 68 -8.89 -23.55 -18.58
C LEU A 68 -9.46 -22.91 -19.85
N GLU A 69 -10.77 -22.96 -20.02
CA GLU A 69 -11.46 -22.21 -21.07
C GLU A 69 -11.30 -20.70 -20.86
N ASP A 70 -11.11 -19.96 -21.96
CA ASP A 70 -10.99 -18.50 -21.92
C ASP A 70 -12.28 -17.86 -21.38
N TYR A 71 -12.12 -16.76 -20.63
CA TYR A 71 -13.21 -15.99 -20.07
C TYR A 71 -13.58 -14.81 -20.98
N GLN A 72 -14.79 -14.84 -21.53
CA GLN A 72 -15.29 -13.79 -22.41
C GLN A 72 -15.71 -12.55 -21.59
N VAL A 73 -14.93 -11.47 -21.69
CA VAL A 73 -15.20 -10.18 -20.99
C VAL A 73 -15.99 -9.19 -21.85
N SER A 74 -15.98 -9.40 -23.17
CA SER A 74 -16.81 -8.66 -24.12
C SER A 74 -17.01 -9.51 -25.39
N PRO A 75 -17.93 -9.14 -26.32
CA PRO A 75 -18.19 -9.93 -27.52
C PRO A 75 -16.95 -10.27 -28.36
N ASP A 76 -15.93 -9.40 -28.34
CA ASP A 76 -14.72 -9.52 -29.17
C ASP A 76 -13.44 -9.71 -28.33
N ILE A 77 -13.56 -9.91 -27.01
CA ILE A 77 -12.41 -10.04 -26.11
C ILE A 77 -12.61 -11.22 -25.17
N ASP A 78 -11.71 -12.19 -25.31
CA ASP A 78 -11.56 -13.35 -24.46
C ASP A 78 -10.22 -13.26 -23.71
N LEU A 79 -10.25 -13.49 -22.40
CA LEU A 79 -9.05 -13.53 -21.56
C LEU A 79 -8.67 -14.99 -21.27
N PRO A 80 -7.40 -15.39 -21.42
CA PRO A 80 -7.00 -16.73 -21.03
C PRO A 80 -7.17 -16.93 -19.53
N VAL A 81 -7.75 -18.06 -19.13
CA VAL A 81 -7.83 -18.46 -17.73
C VAL A 81 -6.74 -19.48 -17.46
N ARG A 82 -5.60 -19.03 -16.94
CA ARG A 82 -4.43 -19.88 -16.70
C ARG A 82 -3.60 -19.34 -15.55
N GLY A 83 -2.64 -20.15 -15.10
CA GLY A 83 -1.75 -19.80 -14.00
C GLY A 83 -1.18 -21.04 -13.34
N SER A 84 -0.85 -20.93 -12.07
CA SER A 84 -0.31 -22.04 -11.28
C SER A 84 -1.00 -22.21 -9.93
N VAL A 85 -0.99 -23.46 -9.45
CA VAL A 85 -1.37 -23.83 -8.07
C VAL A 85 -0.17 -24.46 -7.40
N THR A 86 0.20 -24.02 -6.21
CA THR A 86 1.34 -24.55 -5.45
C THR A 86 0.89 -25.04 -4.08
N THR A 87 1.35 -26.22 -3.67
CA THR A 87 1.05 -26.84 -2.36
C THR A 87 2.23 -27.67 -1.87
N ALA A 88 2.43 -27.78 -0.55
CA ALA A 88 3.42 -28.66 0.07
C ALA A 88 2.80 -29.91 0.73
N GLY A 89 1.62 -30.35 0.27
CA GLY A 89 0.97 -31.59 0.72
C GLY A 89 0.26 -31.48 2.07
N HIS A 90 -0.01 -30.26 2.54
CA HIS A 90 -0.81 -30.00 3.74
C HIS A 90 -2.31 -30.17 3.43
N SER A 91 -3.00 -31.00 4.19
CA SER A 91 -4.46 -31.15 4.07
C SER A 91 -5.20 -29.98 4.70
N ASN A 92 -6.30 -29.52 4.09
CA ASN A 92 -7.12 -28.38 4.54
C ASN A 92 -6.32 -27.10 4.80
N ALA A 93 -5.32 -26.83 3.96
CA ALA A 93 -4.55 -25.60 3.95
C ALA A 93 -5.44 -24.42 3.51
N PRO A 94 -5.38 -23.24 4.17
CA PRO A 94 -6.07 -22.05 3.69
C PRO A 94 -5.62 -21.70 2.27
N LEU A 95 -6.55 -21.15 1.47
CA LEU A 95 -6.26 -20.68 0.12
C LEU A 95 -5.57 -19.31 0.17
N VAL A 96 -4.53 -19.08 -0.62
CA VAL A 96 -4.00 -17.73 -0.90
C VAL A 96 -4.02 -17.48 -2.40
N VAL A 97 -4.58 -16.35 -2.84
CA VAL A 97 -4.55 -15.91 -4.23
C VAL A 97 -3.55 -14.77 -4.38
N VAL A 98 -2.51 -14.95 -5.20
CA VAL A 98 -1.42 -14.00 -5.40
C VAL A 98 -1.61 -13.27 -6.73
N ASN A 99 -2.05 -12.01 -6.68
CA ASN A 99 -2.35 -11.20 -7.85
C ASN A 99 -1.18 -10.26 -8.16
N HIS A 100 -0.50 -10.51 -9.29
CA HIS A 100 0.65 -9.70 -9.72
C HIS A 100 0.22 -8.34 -10.31
N LEU A 101 1.18 -7.45 -10.50
CA LEU A 101 1.00 -6.12 -11.07
C LEU A 101 0.53 -6.08 -12.53
N ARG A 102 0.10 -4.90 -12.95
CA ARG A 102 0.11 -4.52 -14.37
C ARG A 102 1.54 -4.21 -14.78
N THR A 103 2.02 -4.86 -15.83
CA THR A 103 3.32 -4.59 -16.43
C THR A 103 3.24 -4.80 -17.94
N PHE A 104 4.33 -4.54 -18.66
CA PHE A 104 4.42 -4.91 -20.06
C PHE A 104 4.22 -6.43 -20.20
N ASN A 105 3.28 -6.82 -21.04
CA ASN A 105 2.98 -8.22 -21.27
C ASN A 105 3.88 -8.81 -22.37
N CYS A 106 4.62 -7.97 -23.08
CA CYS A 106 5.41 -8.38 -24.25
C CYS A 106 6.89 -8.05 -24.05
N ALA A 107 7.76 -8.87 -24.64
CA ALA A 107 9.21 -8.75 -24.50
C ALA A 107 9.79 -7.46 -25.10
N ASP A 108 9.01 -6.74 -25.91
CA ASP A 108 9.33 -5.42 -26.47
C ASP A 108 8.77 -4.25 -25.63
N ASP A 109 8.37 -4.53 -24.40
CA ASP A 109 7.83 -3.58 -23.41
C ASP A 109 6.44 -3.02 -23.75
N THR A 110 5.73 -3.65 -24.69
CA THR A 110 4.36 -3.28 -25.02
C THR A 110 3.36 -3.81 -23.99
N PHE A 111 2.41 -2.95 -23.57
CA PHE A 111 1.22 -3.33 -22.79
C PHE A 111 0.10 -3.81 -23.73
N ALA A 112 0.27 -4.99 -24.33
CA ALA A 112 -0.71 -5.57 -25.24
C ALA A 112 -0.93 -7.05 -24.95
N TYR A 113 -2.12 -7.55 -25.29
CA TYR A 113 -2.37 -8.97 -25.40
C TYR A 113 -3.39 -9.22 -26.53
N PRO A 114 -3.15 -10.19 -27.43
CA PRO A 114 -1.92 -10.97 -27.57
C PRO A 114 -0.72 -10.09 -27.97
N CYS A 115 0.50 -10.60 -27.76
CA CYS A 115 1.71 -9.89 -28.17
C CYS A 115 1.85 -9.79 -29.69
N PRO A 116 2.55 -8.76 -30.20
CA PRO A 116 2.86 -8.63 -31.62
C PRO A 116 3.54 -9.89 -32.18
N GLU A 117 3.37 -10.14 -33.48
CA GLU A 117 3.97 -11.31 -34.13
C GLU A 117 5.49 -11.36 -33.92
N GLY A 118 5.98 -12.48 -33.38
CA GLY A 118 7.40 -12.70 -33.10
C GLY A 118 7.91 -12.06 -31.81
N VAL A 119 7.03 -11.47 -31.00
CA VAL A 119 7.36 -10.96 -29.67
C VAL A 119 6.85 -11.94 -28.62
N ASP A 120 7.76 -12.41 -27.76
CA ASP A 120 7.43 -13.33 -26.69
C ASP A 120 6.62 -12.65 -25.59
N GLU A 121 5.75 -13.43 -24.94
CA GLU A 121 4.98 -12.99 -23.78
C GLU A 121 5.84 -12.99 -22.50
N VAL A 122 5.58 -11.99 -21.65
CA VAL A 122 6.18 -11.79 -20.34
C VAL A 122 5.18 -12.21 -19.29
N ARG A 123 5.49 -13.31 -18.60
CA ARG A 123 4.59 -13.96 -17.63
C ARG A 123 4.93 -13.51 -16.21
N ALA A 124 4.35 -12.38 -15.79
CA ALA A 124 4.59 -11.80 -14.47
C ALA A 124 4.09 -12.69 -13.32
N ASP A 125 3.07 -13.53 -13.55
CA ASP A 125 2.64 -14.58 -12.61
C ASP A 125 3.78 -15.53 -12.25
N ARG A 126 4.60 -15.93 -13.23
CA ARG A 126 5.78 -16.78 -12.97
C ARG A 126 6.82 -16.08 -12.11
N GLY A 127 6.86 -14.75 -12.13
CA GLY A 127 7.69 -13.94 -11.26
C GLY A 127 7.33 -14.05 -9.78
N MET A 128 6.11 -14.51 -9.46
CA MET A 128 5.60 -14.68 -8.10
C MET A 128 5.68 -16.12 -7.60
N HIS A 129 6.24 -17.06 -8.37
CA HIS A 129 6.31 -18.47 -7.97
C HIS A 129 7.12 -18.69 -6.68
N TYR A 130 8.15 -17.88 -6.42
CA TYR A 130 8.91 -17.99 -5.15
C TYR A 130 7.99 -17.76 -3.94
N LEU A 131 7.10 -16.77 -4.02
CA LEU A 131 6.16 -16.45 -2.96
C LEU A 131 5.14 -17.58 -2.79
N ALA A 132 4.71 -18.18 -3.90
CA ALA A 132 3.82 -19.34 -3.86
C ALA A 132 4.47 -20.58 -3.25
N GLU A 133 5.76 -20.81 -3.53
CA GLU A 133 6.55 -21.86 -2.91
C GLU A 133 6.69 -21.62 -1.40
N ASP A 134 7.13 -20.42 -0.98
CA ASP A 134 7.34 -20.09 0.44
C ASP A 134 6.04 -20.19 1.27
N LEU A 135 4.94 -19.64 0.76
CA LEU A 135 3.64 -19.75 1.41
C LEU A 135 3.12 -21.21 1.41
N ALA A 136 3.35 -21.98 0.34
CA ALA A 136 2.95 -23.38 0.34
C ALA A 136 3.70 -24.19 1.41
N GLU A 137 5.01 -23.96 1.57
CA GLU A 137 5.81 -24.57 2.63
C GLU A 137 5.38 -24.10 4.03
N ALA A 138 4.88 -22.88 4.16
CA ALA A 138 4.28 -22.37 5.39
C ALA A 138 2.91 -23.00 5.72
N GLY A 139 2.32 -23.78 4.81
CA GLY A 139 1.08 -24.53 5.03
C GLY A 139 -0.17 -23.93 4.37
N TYR A 140 0.01 -23.27 3.23
CA TYR A 140 -1.06 -22.73 2.39
C TYR A 140 -1.21 -23.53 1.09
N THR A 141 -2.40 -23.46 0.47
CA THR A 141 -2.52 -23.73 -0.97
C THR A 141 -2.52 -22.39 -1.67
N VAL A 142 -1.62 -22.19 -2.63
CA VAL A 142 -1.43 -20.88 -3.27
C VAL A 142 -1.79 -20.95 -4.74
N VAL A 143 -2.54 -19.96 -5.23
CA VAL A 143 -2.89 -19.81 -6.64
C VAL A 143 -2.27 -18.52 -7.15
N VAL A 144 -1.58 -18.59 -8.28
CA VAL A 144 -1.04 -17.42 -8.99
C VAL A 144 -1.69 -17.37 -10.37
N PRO A 145 -2.78 -16.59 -10.56
CA PRO A 145 -3.37 -16.40 -11.89
C PRO A 145 -2.46 -15.55 -12.78
N ASP A 146 -2.45 -15.85 -14.08
CA ASP A 146 -1.89 -14.95 -15.09
C ASP A 146 -2.90 -13.84 -15.39
N LEU A 147 -2.61 -12.66 -14.85
CA LEU A 147 -3.41 -11.46 -15.00
C LEU A 147 -2.84 -10.49 -16.03
N GLY A 148 -1.72 -10.82 -16.69
CA GLY A 148 -1.10 -9.96 -17.70
C GLY A 148 -2.12 -9.52 -18.78
N PRO A 149 -2.81 -10.49 -19.43
CA PRO A 149 -3.84 -10.20 -20.42
C PRO A 149 -4.97 -9.29 -19.92
N LEU A 150 -5.39 -9.47 -18.66
CA LEU A 150 -6.44 -8.69 -18.01
C LEU A 150 -5.99 -7.23 -17.80
N TRP A 151 -4.72 -7.02 -17.48
CA TRP A 151 -4.15 -5.69 -17.23
C TRP A 151 -3.63 -4.98 -18.48
N ALA A 152 -3.72 -5.60 -19.67
CA ALA A 152 -3.22 -4.99 -20.90
C ALA A 152 -3.85 -3.60 -21.19
N PRO A 153 -5.18 -3.41 -21.07
CA PRO A 153 -5.77 -2.09 -21.25
C PRO A 153 -5.29 -1.08 -20.20
N GLU A 154 -5.08 0.15 -20.64
CA GLU A 154 -4.66 1.25 -19.77
C GLU A 154 -5.74 1.63 -18.76
N SER A 155 -7.00 1.75 -19.22
CA SER A 155 -8.13 2.11 -18.38
C SER A 155 -8.63 0.92 -17.56
N PRO A 156 -8.90 1.09 -16.25
CA PRO A 156 -9.51 0.03 -15.42
C PRO A 156 -10.94 -0.35 -15.83
N THR A 157 -11.62 0.51 -16.61
CA THR A 157 -13.04 0.33 -16.95
C THR A 157 -13.30 0.21 -18.45
N GLN A 158 -12.28 0.35 -19.29
CA GLN A 158 -12.38 0.26 -20.74
C GLN A 158 -11.22 -0.58 -21.32
N PRO A 159 -11.48 -1.46 -22.31
CA PRO A 159 -12.77 -1.71 -22.98
C PRO A 159 -13.74 -2.60 -22.19
N TYR A 160 -13.33 -3.07 -21.01
CA TYR A 160 -14.15 -3.82 -20.06
C TYR A 160 -13.76 -3.40 -18.63
N ASP A 161 -14.61 -3.74 -17.67
CA ASP A 161 -14.31 -3.56 -16.25
C ASP A 161 -13.31 -4.64 -15.81
N GLN A 162 -12.09 -4.22 -15.46
CA GLN A 162 -11.01 -5.13 -15.10
C GLN A 162 -11.27 -5.83 -13.75
N VAL A 163 -12.02 -5.20 -12.83
CA VAL A 163 -12.35 -5.79 -11.52
C VAL A 163 -13.41 -6.89 -11.68
N GLU A 164 -14.43 -6.65 -12.51
CA GLU A 164 -15.42 -7.69 -12.84
C GLU A 164 -14.83 -8.80 -13.70
N ALA A 165 -13.94 -8.48 -14.63
CA ALA A 165 -13.19 -9.48 -15.40
C ALA A 165 -12.36 -10.39 -14.47
N TRP A 166 -11.67 -9.80 -13.49
CA TRP A 166 -10.88 -10.55 -12.51
C TRP A 166 -11.76 -11.49 -11.68
N ALA A 167 -12.90 -10.99 -11.20
CA ALA A 167 -13.85 -11.80 -10.44
C ALA A 167 -14.30 -13.03 -11.23
N GLY A 168 -14.54 -12.87 -12.55
CA GLY A 168 -14.86 -13.98 -13.46
C GLY A 168 -13.72 -14.98 -13.63
N VAL A 169 -12.52 -14.52 -13.95
CA VAL A 169 -11.31 -15.35 -14.11
C VAL A 169 -11.03 -16.15 -12.83
N VAL A 170 -11.01 -15.48 -11.67
CA VAL A 170 -10.69 -16.13 -10.41
C VAL A 170 -11.81 -17.06 -9.93
N SER A 171 -13.07 -16.76 -10.26
CA SER A 171 -14.18 -17.69 -9.99
C SER A 171 -14.06 -18.99 -10.80
N ALA A 172 -13.63 -18.90 -12.07
CA ALA A 172 -13.37 -20.08 -12.89
C ALA A 172 -12.22 -20.93 -12.32
N ILE A 173 -11.11 -20.29 -11.92
CA ILE A 173 -9.97 -20.97 -11.29
C ILE A 173 -10.38 -21.63 -9.97
N ARG A 174 -11.12 -20.90 -9.13
CA ARG A 174 -11.65 -21.42 -7.87
C ARG A 174 -12.54 -22.64 -8.09
N GLY A 175 -13.44 -22.58 -9.08
CA GLY A 175 -14.32 -23.71 -9.42
C GLY A 175 -13.54 -24.97 -9.80
N GLU A 176 -12.47 -24.82 -10.60
CA GLU A 176 -11.60 -25.95 -10.94
C GLU A 176 -10.82 -26.48 -9.72
N LEU A 177 -10.33 -25.58 -8.85
CA LEU A 177 -9.65 -25.99 -7.63
C LEU A 177 -10.60 -26.70 -6.64
N GLU A 178 -11.85 -26.23 -6.53
CA GLU A 178 -12.89 -26.89 -5.74
C GLU A 178 -13.21 -28.28 -6.29
N ALA A 179 -13.26 -28.44 -7.62
CA ALA A 179 -13.41 -29.75 -8.26
C ALA A 179 -12.20 -30.65 -8.00
N ALA A 180 -10.97 -30.13 -8.07
CA ALA A 180 -9.74 -30.88 -7.78
C ALA A 180 -9.71 -31.35 -6.31
N ASN A 181 -10.10 -30.47 -5.40
CA ASN A 181 -10.21 -30.78 -3.97
C ASN A 181 -11.21 -31.93 -3.68
N GLN A 182 -12.16 -32.16 -4.60
CA GLN A 182 -13.17 -33.23 -4.53
C GLN A 182 -12.82 -34.45 -5.40
N GLY A 183 -11.71 -34.44 -6.13
CA GLY A 183 -11.31 -35.52 -7.06
C GLY A 183 -12.17 -35.56 -8.33
N GLN A 184 -12.64 -34.39 -8.77
CA GLN A 184 -13.55 -34.23 -9.91
C GLN A 184 -12.97 -33.31 -11.00
N SER A 185 -11.76 -32.78 -10.81
CA SER A 185 -11.09 -31.92 -11.77
C SER A 185 -10.72 -32.68 -13.04
N GLN A 186 -10.71 -31.96 -14.16
CA GLN A 186 -10.24 -32.48 -15.45
C GLN A 186 -8.88 -31.89 -15.85
N HIS A 187 -8.45 -30.81 -15.18
CA HIS A 187 -7.24 -30.05 -15.53
C HIS A 187 -6.12 -30.12 -14.48
N LEU A 188 -6.43 -30.52 -13.25
CA LEU A 188 -5.51 -30.60 -12.12
C LEU A 188 -5.40 -32.04 -11.58
N ASP A 189 -4.28 -32.32 -10.91
CA ASP A 189 -3.92 -33.66 -10.46
C ASP A 189 -4.70 -34.12 -9.20
N ASP A 190 -4.99 -35.42 -9.10
CA ASP A 190 -5.69 -36.05 -7.96
C ASP A 190 -4.95 -35.88 -6.62
N SER A 191 -3.67 -35.51 -6.62
CA SER A 191 -2.92 -35.16 -5.41
C SER A 191 -3.45 -33.91 -4.69
N LEU A 192 -4.30 -33.09 -5.34
CA LEU A 192 -4.94 -31.93 -4.71
C LEU A 192 -6.20 -32.27 -3.89
N VAL A 193 -6.64 -33.54 -3.88
CA VAL A 193 -7.84 -33.96 -3.13
C VAL A 193 -7.70 -33.68 -1.64
N GLY A 194 -8.64 -32.91 -1.08
CA GLY A 194 -8.68 -32.54 0.34
C GLY A 194 -7.54 -31.62 0.81
N MET A 195 -6.82 -30.99 -0.12
CA MET A 195 -5.70 -30.11 0.21
C MET A 195 -6.16 -28.72 0.63
N THR A 196 -7.25 -28.20 0.05
CA THR A 196 -7.60 -26.77 0.20
C THR A 196 -8.84 -26.56 1.06
N ASP A 197 -8.73 -25.60 1.98
CA ASP A 197 -9.83 -25.03 2.75
C ASP A 197 -10.23 -23.68 2.16
N PHE A 198 -11.39 -23.65 1.51
CA PHE A 198 -11.93 -22.45 0.84
C PHE A 198 -12.68 -21.51 1.77
N SER A 199 -12.87 -21.86 3.05
CA SER A 199 -13.51 -20.94 4.01
C SER A 199 -12.52 -19.93 4.59
N ARG A 200 -11.22 -20.15 4.42
CA ARG A 200 -10.15 -19.25 4.87
C ARG A 200 -9.30 -18.85 3.67
N THR A 201 -9.46 -17.60 3.22
CA THR A 201 -8.81 -17.13 2.00
C THR A 201 -7.96 -15.89 2.28
N GLY A 202 -6.70 -15.92 1.88
CA GLY A 202 -5.84 -14.76 1.75
C GLY A 202 -5.85 -14.25 0.31
N VAL A 203 -5.78 -12.93 0.12
CA VAL A 203 -5.57 -12.33 -1.20
C VAL A 203 -4.42 -11.35 -1.11
N PHE A 204 -3.35 -11.63 -1.86
CA PHE A 204 -2.23 -10.72 -2.05
C PHE A 204 -2.42 -9.94 -3.36
N MET A 205 -2.08 -8.65 -3.35
CA MET A 205 -2.29 -7.72 -4.46
C MET A 205 -1.05 -6.83 -4.67
N HIS A 206 -0.48 -6.84 -5.86
CA HIS A 206 0.63 -5.95 -6.24
C HIS A 206 0.17 -4.85 -7.18
N SER A 207 0.55 -3.58 -6.94
CA SER A 207 0.29 -2.48 -7.87
C SER A 207 -1.21 -2.32 -8.17
N ARG A 208 -1.56 -2.28 -9.46
CA ARG A 208 -2.94 -2.23 -9.97
C ARG A 208 -3.88 -3.29 -9.37
N SER A 209 -3.37 -4.43 -8.93
CA SER A 209 -4.20 -5.46 -8.28
C SER A 209 -4.81 -4.99 -6.95
N ALA A 210 -4.35 -3.88 -6.35
CA ALA A 210 -4.97 -3.30 -5.16
C ALA A 210 -6.44 -2.89 -5.38
N LEU A 211 -6.85 -2.62 -6.63
CA LEU A 211 -8.23 -2.34 -7.02
C LEU A 211 -9.19 -3.50 -6.70
N LEU A 212 -8.66 -4.72 -6.52
CA LEU A 212 -9.44 -5.94 -6.32
C LEU A 212 -9.92 -6.13 -4.89
N GLY A 213 -9.40 -5.40 -3.91
CA GLY A 213 -9.60 -5.68 -2.48
C GLY A 213 -11.06 -5.77 -2.05
N ASN A 214 -11.89 -4.80 -2.44
CA ASN A 214 -13.32 -4.82 -2.10
C ASN A 214 -14.06 -5.95 -2.82
N LYS A 215 -13.70 -6.23 -4.07
CA LYS A 215 -14.28 -7.36 -4.82
C LYS A 215 -13.90 -8.71 -4.22
N ALA A 216 -12.67 -8.85 -3.73
CA ALA A 216 -12.24 -10.04 -3.00
C ALA A 216 -13.07 -10.25 -1.73
N ALA A 217 -13.35 -9.20 -0.96
CA ALA A 217 -14.23 -9.27 0.22
C ALA A 217 -15.69 -9.61 -0.12
N GLU A 218 -16.19 -9.20 -1.30
CA GLU A 218 -17.50 -9.64 -1.81
C GLU A 218 -17.53 -11.14 -2.14
N ILE A 219 -16.46 -11.68 -2.74
CA ILE A 219 -16.35 -13.09 -3.14
C ILE A 219 -16.10 -14.00 -1.92
N TRP A 220 -15.31 -13.53 -0.95
CA TRP A 220 -14.91 -14.25 0.26
C TRP A 220 -15.14 -13.37 1.50
N PRO A 221 -16.26 -13.57 2.23
CA PRO A 221 -16.58 -12.74 3.40
C PRO A 221 -15.56 -12.82 4.56
N GLU A 222 -14.82 -13.93 4.68
CA GLU A 222 -13.77 -14.14 5.70
C GLU A 222 -12.35 -14.00 5.09
N VAL A 223 -12.19 -13.11 4.10
CA VAL A 223 -10.89 -12.90 3.44
C VAL A 223 -9.93 -12.11 4.32
N SER A 224 -8.63 -12.38 4.20
CA SER A 224 -7.57 -11.47 4.65
C SER A 224 -6.86 -10.88 3.44
N LEU A 225 -6.76 -9.55 3.41
CA LEU A 225 -6.17 -8.80 2.30
C LEU A 225 -4.76 -8.36 2.64
N ALA A 226 -3.85 -8.47 1.68
CA ALA A 226 -2.53 -7.87 1.72
C ALA A 226 -2.21 -7.21 0.38
N SER A 227 -1.60 -6.03 0.38
CA SER A 227 -1.07 -5.41 -0.83
C SER A 227 0.38 -4.94 -0.68
N TYR A 228 1.10 -4.89 -1.80
CA TYR A 228 2.42 -4.29 -1.91
C TYR A 228 2.44 -3.24 -3.02
N GLY A 229 2.94 -2.04 -2.74
CA GLY A 229 3.01 -0.92 -3.67
C GLY A 229 1.66 -0.71 -4.36
N GLY A 230 0.59 -0.59 -3.56
CA GLY A 230 -0.76 -0.70 -4.10
C GLY A 230 -1.17 0.55 -4.88
N PHE A 231 -1.77 0.36 -6.06
CA PHE A 231 -2.39 1.46 -6.80
C PHE A 231 -3.73 1.85 -6.15
N TYR A 232 -3.72 2.98 -5.46
CA TYR A 232 -4.91 3.63 -4.93
C TYR A 232 -5.05 5.00 -5.57
N HIS A 233 -6.26 5.33 -6.04
CA HIS A 233 -6.51 6.68 -6.50
C HIS A 233 -6.54 7.61 -5.29
N VAL A 234 -5.63 8.57 -5.28
CA VAL A 234 -5.51 9.63 -4.28
C VAL A 234 -5.80 10.95 -5.00
N PRO A 235 -6.67 11.82 -4.45
CA PRO A 235 -7.03 13.09 -5.10
C PRO A 235 -5.82 13.99 -5.36
N GLU A 236 -5.66 14.42 -6.61
CA GLU A 236 -4.72 15.49 -6.96
C GLU A 236 -5.43 16.86 -7.04
N PHE A 237 -6.74 16.82 -7.31
CA PHE A 237 -7.65 17.95 -7.41
C PHE A 237 -8.86 17.77 -6.46
N PRO A 238 -9.51 18.86 -6.00
CA PRO A 238 -10.67 18.77 -5.09
C PRO A 238 -11.88 18.00 -5.65
N GLU A 239 -12.00 17.92 -6.97
CA GLU A 239 -13.04 17.16 -7.67
C GLU A 239 -12.77 15.65 -7.74
N ASP A 240 -11.52 15.23 -7.52
CA ASP A 240 -11.14 13.83 -7.51
C ASP A 240 -11.65 13.14 -6.24
N ASN A 241 -11.91 11.84 -6.36
CA ASN A 241 -12.34 11.04 -5.21
C ASN A 241 -11.24 10.05 -4.87
N PHE A 242 -11.05 9.79 -3.59
CA PHE A 242 -10.25 8.64 -3.17
C PHE A 242 -10.83 7.34 -3.75
N SER A 243 -9.94 6.37 -4.02
CA SER A 243 -10.34 4.97 -4.17
C SER A 243 -11.25 4.56 -3.01
N PRO A 244 -12.30 3.74 -3.24
CA PRO A 244 -13.25 3.37 -2.20
C PRO A 244 -12.59 2.90 -0.90
N ALA A 245 -13.27 3.16 0.22
CA ALA A 245 -12.82 2.71 1.54
C ALA A 245 -12.53 1.20 1.55
N PRO A 246 -11.53 0.74 2.32
CA PRO A 246 -11.27 -0.69 2.47
C PRO A 246 -12.48 -1.41 3.07
N ALA A 247 -12.80 -2.60 2.57
CA ALA A 247 -13.77 -3.50 3.21
C ALA A 247 -13.40 -3.76 4.69
N ASP A 248 -14.40 -4.06 5.53
CA ASP A 248 -14.20 -4.41 6.94
C ASP A 248 -13.75 -5.87 7.09
N VAL A 249 -12.56 -6.14 6.55
CA VAL A 249 -11.80 -7.38 6.67
C VAL A 249 -10.35 -7.05 7.03
N PRO A 250 -9.58 -7.97 7.64
CA PRO A 250 -8.18 -7.70 7.96
C PRO A 250 -7.43 -7.29 6.70
N THR A 251 -6.85 -6.08 6.71
CA THR A 251 -6.19 -5.49 5.54
C THR A 251 -4.79 -5.01 5.90
N LEU A 252 -3.80 -5.47 5.16
CA LEU A 252 -2.42 -4.98 5.22
C LEU A 252 -2.05 -4.32 3.90
N THR A 253 -1.45 -3.15 3.95
CA THR A 253 -0.81 -2.51 2.79
C THR A 253 0.65 -2.27 3.14
N ILE A 254 1.55 -2.59 2.21
CA ILE A 254 3.00 -2.43 2.37
C ILE A 254 3.48 -1.53 1.23
N ASP A 255 4.10 -0.41 1.56
CA ASP A 255 4.75 0.46 0.59
C ASP A 255 6.27 0.39 0.77
N GLY A 256 6.98 0.23 -0.34
CA GLY A 256 8.40 0.50 -0.38
C GLY A 256 8.62 2.01 -0.32
N GLN A 257 9.54 2.49 0.53
CA GLN A 257 9.82 3.93 0.60
C GLN A 257 10.41 4.47 -0.72
N ALA A 258 11.06 3.62 -1.51
CA ALA A 258 11.66 3.99 -2.79
C ALA A 258 10.80 3.53 -3.99
N ASP A 259 9.51 3.22 -3.76
CA ASP A 259 8.54 2.97 -4.82
C ASP A 259 8.31 4.25 -5.64
N GLU A 260 8.62 4.22 -6.93
CA GLU A 260 8.49 5.37 -7.84
C GLU A 260 7.38 5.17 -8.88
N ASP A 261 6.67 4.04 -8.86
CA ASP A 261 5.54 3.79 -9.77
C ASP A 261 4.23 4.27 -9.15
N THR A 262 3.97 3.85 -7.91
CA THR A 262 2.76 4.24 -7.17
C THR A 262 3.06 5.16 -5.98
N SER A 263 4.34 5.46 -5.75
CA SER A 263 4.78 6.13 -4.53
C SER A 263 4.25 5.38 -3.31
N GLN A 264 3.87 6.09 -2.26
CA GLN A 264 3.32 5.51 -1.04
C GLN A 264 1.80 5.76 -0.98
N ALA A 265 1.10 5.48 -2.09
CA ALA A 265 -0.33 5.80 -2.24
C ALA A 265 -1.22 5.21 -1.14
N ALA A 266 -0.88 4.04 -0.59
CA ALA A 266 -1.64 3.45 0.52
C ALA A 266 -1.51 4.27 1.82
N ALA A 267 -0.35 4.89 2.05
CA ALA A 267 -0.11 5.79 3.17
C ALA A 267 -0.88 7.11 3.08
N ASP A 268 -1.33 7.52 1.88
CA ASP A 268 -2.24 8.66 1.70
C ASP A 268 -3.71 8.24 1.70
N TRP A 269 -4.01 7.08 1.12
CA TRP A 269 -5.38 6.55 0.98
C TRP A 269 -5.97 6.08 2.32
N LEU A 270 -5.24 5.28 3.10
CA LEU A 270 -5.80 4.66 4.30
C LEU A 270 -6.14 5.67 5.42
N PRO A 271 -5.33 6.72 5.69
CA PRO A 271 -5.68 7.75 6.69
C PRO A 271 -6.95 8.55 6.39
N GLU A 272 -7.39 8.62 5.13
CA GLU A 272 -8.68 9.24 4.80
C GLU A 272 -9.83 8.53 5.53
N TYR A 273 -9.73 7.20 5.64
CA TYR A 273 -10.76 6.33 6.20
C TYR A 273 -10.58 6.00 7.68
N VAL A 274 -9.77 6.77 8.42
CA VAL A 274 -9.58 6.58 9.88
C VAL A 274 -10.89 6.58 10.68
N GLY A 275 -11.93 7.26 10.18
CA GLY A 275 -13.25 7.31 10.80
C GLY A 275 -14.22 6.21 10.41
N GLN A 276 -13.77 5.24 9.61
CA GLN A 276 -14.60 4.11 9.23
C GLN A 276 -14.82 3.21 10.45
N ASP A 277 -16.07 2.84 10.71
CA ASP A 277 -16.39 1.82 11.70
C ASP A 277 -15.91 0.45 11.19
N ARG A 278 -15.09 -0.24 12.01
CA ARG A 278 -14.42 -1.48 11.63
C ARG A 278 -14.38 -2.46 12.79
N ASN A 279 -14.60 -3.72 12.47
CA ASN A 279 -14.41 -4.86 13.37
C ASN A 279 -13.03 -5.53 13.17
N THR A 280 -12.30 -5.13 12.13
CA THR A 280 -10.99 -5.70 11.77
C THR A 280 -9.96 -4.60 11.49
N ALA A 281 -8.69 -4.90 11.78
CA ALA A 281 -7.60 -3.95 11.55
C ALA A 281 -7.34 -3.69 10.06
N ALA A 282 -7.05 -2.43 9.73
CA ALA A 282 -6.46 -2.02 8.46
C ALA A 282 -5.14 -1.30 8.73
N LEU A 283 -4.05 -1.81 8.15
CA LEU A 283 -2.70 -1.37 8.41
C LEU A 283 -2.04 -0.86 7.13
N ASN A 284 -1.23 0.18 7.27
CA ASN A 284 -0.23 0.56 6.28
C ASN A 284 1.16 0.51 6.91
N VAL A 285 2.10 -0.06 6.18
CA VAL A 285 3.50 -0.19 6.61
C VAL A 285 4.40 0.36 5.52
N ILE A 286 5.31 1.25 5.89
CA ILE A 286 6.36 1.74 4.99
C ILE A 286 7.70 1.15 5.40
N VAL A 287 8.41 0.62 4.40
CA VAL A 287 9.70 -0.05 4.58
C VAL A 287 10.80 0.65 3.76
N PRO A 288 11.84 1.19 4.40
CA PRO A 288 12.95 1.86 3.73
C PRO A 288 13.69 0.98 2.70
N GLY A 289 14.09 1.61 1.59
CA GLY A 289 14.96 1.02 0.55
C GLY A 289 14.31 0.00 -0.38
N LEU A 290 13.06 -0.39 -0.13
CA LEU A 290 12.30 -1.25 -1.06
C LEU A 290 11.63 -0.41 -2.16
N GLY A 291 11.60 -0.94 -3.38
CA GLY A 291 10.98 -0.34 -4.56
C GLY A 291 9.74 -1.10 -5.05
N HIS A 292 9.13 -0.68 -6.15
CA HIS A 292 7.88 -1.24 -6.64
C HIS A 292 8.03 -2.65 -7.25
N ASN A 293 9.04 -2.84 -8.10
CA ASN A 293 9.05 -3.96 -9.05
C ASN A 293 9.83 -5.20 -8.61
N TYR A 294 10.81 -5.04 -7.72
CA TYR A 294 11.79 -6.09 -7.42
C TYR A 294 11.23 -7.28 -6.63
N ILE A 295 10.00 -7.19 -6.13
CA ILE A 295 9.25 -8.34 -5.60
C ILE A 295 8.75 -9.30 -6.71
N ASN A 296 8.88 -8.93 -7.99
CA ASN A 296 8.54 -9.80 -9.11
C ASN A 296 9.82 -10.26 -9.83
N ARG A 297 10.11 -11.56 -9.74
CA ARG A 297 11.37 -12.13 -10.27
C ARG A 297 11.54 -11.97 -11.78
N VAL A 298 10.44 -11.94 -12.54
CA VAL A 298 10.49 -11.75 -14.00
C VAL A 298 10.88 -10.32 -14.34
N LEU A 299 10.46 -9.33 -13.54
CA LEU A 299 10.85 -7.93 -13.72
C LEU A 299 12.29 -7.68 -13.26
N SER A 300 12.69 -8.24 -12.11
CA SER A 300 14.06 -8.07 -11.62
C SER A 300 15.10 -8.74 -12.52
N GLN A 301 14.80 -9.90 -13.12
CA GLN A 301 15.66 -10.53 -14.14
C GLN A 301 15.85 -9.68 -15.41
N ARG A 302 14.93 -8.75 -15.64
CA ARG A 302 14.99 -7.78 -16.73
C ARG A 302 15.57 -6.44 -16.30
N GLU A 303 16.09 -6.36 -15.07
CA GLU A 303 16.66 -5.15 -14.47
C GLU A 303 15.64 -3.98 -14.44
N PHE A 304 14.34 -4.29 -14.37
CA PHE A 304 13.28 -3.30 -14.30
C PHE A 304 13.08 -2.84 -12.85
N ASP A 305 14.03 -2.03 -12.38
CA ASP A 305 13.98 -1.34 -11.09
C ASP A 305 13.44 0.08 -11.29
N ASP A 306 12.45 0.46 -10.51
CA ASP A 306 11.88 1.81 -10.51
C ASP A 306 12.60 2.75 -9.56
N ARG A 307 13.39 2.23 -8.62
CA ARG A 307 14.12 3.04 -7.65
C ARG A 307 15.12 3.96 -8.33
N ILE A 308 15.22 5.20 -7.85
CA ILE A 308 16.28 6.12 -8.26
C ILE A 308 17.57 5.76 -7.51
N ASP A 309 18.61 5.34 -8.25
CA ASP A 309 19.95 5.12 -7.68
C ASP A 309 20.60 6.47 -7.31
N ASP A 310 20.40 6.89 -6.07
CA ASP A 310 21.01 8.08 -5.48
C ASP A 310 22.33 7.79 -4.73
N GLY A 311 22.79 6.54 -4.79
CA GLY A 311 24.05 6.09 -4.21
C GLY A 311 24.03 5.74 -2.72
N GLU A 312 22.91 5.93 -2.00
CA GLU A 312 22.78 5.53 -0.58
C GLU A 312 21.55 4.64 -0.28
N LEU A 313 20.56 4.53 -1.18
CA LEU A 313 19.36 3.70 -0.99
C LEU A 313 19.31 2.41 -1.86
N SER A 314 20.37 2.11 -2.63
CA SER A 314 20.38 1.03 -3.64
C SER A 314 21.04 -0.29 -3.20
N ASP A 315 21.34 -0.49 -1.92
CA ASP A 315 22.02 -1.72 -1.45
C ASP A 315 21.11 -2.96 -1.34
N ILE A 316 19.78 -2.78 -1.38
CA ILE A 316 18.83 -3.91 -1.28
C ILE A 316 18.56 -4.48 -2.69
N GLY A 317 18.94 -5.73 -2.91
CA GLY A 317 18.70 -6.45 -4.16
C GLY A 317 17.31 -7.08 -4.24
N ALA A 318 17.00 -7.68 -5.39
CA ALA A 318 15.72 -8.36 -5.62
C ALA A 318 15.49 -9.54 -4.66
N THR A 319 16.53 -10.33 -4.35
CA THR A 319 16.41 -11.44 -3.41
C THR A 319 15.96 -10.96 -2.03
N GLU A 320 16.53 -9.85 -1.56
CA GLU A 320 16.15 -9.26 -0.28
C GLU A 320 14.73 -8.65 -0.26
N HIS A 321 14.18 -8.25 -1.42
CA HIS A 321 12.77 -7.85 -1.55
C HIS A 321 11.85 -9.06 -1.44
N GLU A 322 12.19 -10.12 -2.17
CA GLU A 322 11.44 -11.38 -2.19
C GLU A 322 11.39 -12.02 -0.79
N GLU A 323 12.54 -12.11 -0.10
CA GLU A 323 12.64 -12.64 1.27
C GLU A 323 11.79 -11.84 2.26
N PHE A 324 11.87 -10.50 2.21
CA PHE A 324 11.06 -9.63 3.04
C PHE A 324 9.56 -9.87 2.80
N LEU A 325 9.12 -9.88 1.54
CA LEU A 325 7.71 -10.03 1.20
C LEU A 325 7.17 -11.40 1.64
N ALA A 326 7.92 -12.47 1.39
CA ALA A 326 7.53 -13.82 1.79
C ALA A 326 7.36 -13.94 3.31
N GLU A 327 8.31 -13.42 4.10
CA GLU A 327 8.23 -13.44 5.56
C GLU A 327 7.06 -12.57 6.07
N ALA A 328 6.92 -11.34 5.55
CA ALA A 328 5.85 -10.43 5.97
C ALA A 328 4.45 -11.02 5.69
N LEU A 329 4.23 -11.58 4.50
CA LEU A 329 2.95 -12.18 4.13
C LEU A 329 2.66 -13.48 4.88
N THR A 330 3.69 -14.30 5.14
CA THR A 330 3.53 -15.50 5.98
C THR A 330 3.07 -15.10 7.38
N GLN A 331 3.74 -14.13 8.02
CA GLN A 331 3.35 -13.64 9.34
C GLN A 331 1.93 -13.07 9.35
N TRP A 332 1.55 -12.34 8.29
CA TRP A 332 0.23 -11.72 8.18
C TRP A 332 -0.87 -12.77 8.11
N PHE A 333 -0.75 -13.69 7.14
CA PHE A 333 -1.75 -14.74 6.95
C PHE A 333 -1.75 -15.75 8.11
N ASP A 334 -0.64 -15.95 8.81
CA ASP A 334 -0.59 -16.76 10.02
C ASP A 334 -1.45 -16.16 11.12
N GLN A 335 -1.32 -14.85 11.31
CA GLN A 335 -2.07 -14.14 12.33
C GLN A 335 -3.56 -14.02 11.97
N THR A 336 -3.89 -13.70 10.72
CA THR A 336 -5.27 -13.39 10.31
C THR A 336 -6.10 -14.60 9.87
N LEU A 337 -5.50 -15.60 9.22
CA LEU A 337 -6.21 -16.79 8.74
C LEU A 337 -6.06 -17.98 9.68
N ARG A 338 -4.96 -18.05 10.43
CA ARG A 338 -4.66 -19.20 11.31
C ARG A 338 -4.75 -18.85 12.80
N GLY A 339 -4.90 -17.57 13.14
CA GLY A 339 -4.99 -17.09 14.52
C GLY A 339 -3.72 -17.35 15.32
N GLN A 340 -2.56 -17.43 14.66
CA GLN A 340 -1.27 -17.53 15.33
C GLN A 340 -0.87 -16.17 15.93
N ASP A 341 0.05 -16.17 16.89
CA ASP A 341 0.66 -14.93 17.37
C ASP A 341 1.55 -14.34 16.27
N GLY A 342 1.59 -13.01 16.16
CA GLY A 342 2.37 -12.32 15.14
C GLY A 342 2.64 -10.86 15.48
N PRO A 343 3.45 -10.16 14.66
CA PRO A 343 3.87 -8.80 14.93
C PRO A 343 2.82 -7.74 14.57
N TYR A 344 1.72 -8.12 13.92
CA TYR A 344 0.76 -7.14 13.43
C TYR A 344 -0.21 -6.70 14.53
N PRO A 345 -0.46 -5.39 14.68
CA PRO A 345 -1.41 -4.89 15.67
C PRO A 345 -2.84 -5.06 15.17
N LEU A 346 -3.48 -6.18 15.51
CA LEU A 346 -4.86 -6.48 15.11
C LEU A 346 -5.90 -5.89 16.07
N GLN A 347 -5.51 -5.59 17.30
CA GLN A 347 -6.32 -4.97 18.34
C GLN A 347 -5.82 -3.56 18.69
N ALA A 348 -6.66 -2.82 19.39
CA ALA A 348 -6.42 -1.44 19.81
C ALA A 348 -5.20 -1.25 20.73
N ASP A 349 -4.93 -2.23 21.59
CA ASP A 349 -3.88 -2.21 22.60
C ASP A 349 -2.62 -2.98 22.20
N ASP A 350 -2.62 -3.64 21.04
CA ASP A 350 -1.45 -4.30 20.48
C ASP A 350 -0.32 -3.29 20.25
N GLU A 351 0.91 -3.68 20.56
CA GLU A 351 2.10 -2.86 20.30
C GLU A 351 2.30 -2.66 18.80
N LEU A 352 2.70 -1.45 18.40
CA LEU A 352 3.06 -1.17 17.02
C LEU A 352 4.49 -1.66 16.76
N PRO A 353 4.73 -2.50 15.75
CA PRO A 353 6.07 -2.99 15.47
C PRO A 353 6.94 -1.85 14.93
N SER A 354 8.19 -1.78 15.42
CA SER A 354 9.24 -0.92 14.84
C SER A 354 9.97 -1.59 13.68
N GLU A 355 9.80 -2.90 13.53
CA GLU A 355 10.38 -3.70 12.46
C GLU A 355 9.37 -4.73 11.96
N LEU A 356 9.41 -5.02 10.66
CA LEU A 356 8.65 -6.09 10.03
C LEU A 356 9.60 -6.94 9.19
N ALA A 357 9.54 -8.26 9.34
CA ALA A 357 10.45 -9.20 8.66
C ALA A 357 11.93 -8.77 8.71
N GLY A 358 12.38 -8.35 9.90
CA GLY A 358 13.76 -7.91 10.15
C GLY A 358 14.16 -6.54 9.57
N ARG A 359 13.21 -5.75 9.07
CA ARG A 359 13.46 -4.41 8.51
C ARG A 359 12.74 -3.33 9.29
N GLU A 360 13.36 -2.15 9.43
CA GLU A 360 12.71 -0.97 10.00
C GLU A 360 11.37 -0.72 9.28
N ALA A 361 10.33 -0.46 10.06
CA ALA A 361 8.98 -0.29 9.55
C ALA A 361 8.31 0.88 10.25
N SER A 362 7.62 1.72 9.47
CA SER A 362 6.76 2.78 9.99
C SER A 362 5.30 2.39 9.78
N VAL A 363 4.52 2.38 10.86
CA VAL A 363 3.15 1.83 10.84
C VAL A 363 2.10 2.91 10.99
N TYR A 364 1.10 2.86 10.13
CA TYR A 364 -0.22 3.40 10.37
C TYR A 364 -1.19 2.25 10.69
N ALA A 365 -1.98 2.38 11.74
CA ALA A 365 -2.89 1.34 12.19
C ALA A 365 -4.29 1.91 12.48
N ALA A 366 -5.27 1.57 11.65
CA ALA A 366 -6.68 1.74 11.93
C ALA A 366 -7.21 0.44 12.55
N THR A 367 -7.34 0.39 13.87
CA THR A 367 -7.74 -0.81 14.61
C THR A 367 -9.19 -0.73 15.12
N PRO A 368 -9.84 -1.87 15.40
CA PRO A 368 -11.23 -1.90 15.85
C PRO A 368 -11.46 -1.21 17.20
N ALA A 369 -12.72 -0.92 17.49
CA ALA A 369 -13.23 -0.61 18.83
C ALA A 369 -12.70 0.67 19.48
N ALA A 370 -12.40 1.73 18.70
CA ALA A 370 -12.26 3.06 19.27
C ALA A 370 -13.58 3.44 19.98
N ALA A 371 -13.51 3.68 21.29
CA ALA A 371 -14.70 4.07 22.06
C ALA A 371 -15.16 5.46 21.63
N GLU A 372 -14.20 6.36 21.43
CA GLU A 372 -14.42 7.76 21.12
C GLU A 372 -13.30 8.27 20.21
N GLN A 373 -13.64 9.12 19.24
CA GLN A 373 -12.70 9.56 18.22
C GLN A 373 -12.89 11.04 17.90
N TRP A 374 -11.77 11.71 17.66
CA TRP A 374 -11.71 13.01 17.01
C TRP A 374 -10.98 12.88 15.67
N ILE A 375 -11.54 13.46 14.62
CA ILE A 375 -10.95 13.46 13.27
C ILE A 375 -10.88 14.90 12.77
N ALA A 376 -9.76 15.27 12.15
CA ALA A 376 -9.67 16.50 11.41
C ALA A 376 -10.67 16.49 10.24
N SER A 377 -11.64 17.40 10.29
CA SER A 377 -12.63 17.63 9.21
C SER A 377 -12.77 19.14 8.97
N ALA A 378 -13.27 19.53 7.80
CA ALA A 378 -13.26 20.91 7.28
C ALA A 378 -13.92 21.99 8.19
N PRO A 379 -13.97 23.26 7.74
CA PRO A 379 -13.22 24.43 8.24
C PRO A 379 -13.77 25.08 9.53
N GLU A 380 -14.85 24.56 10.10
CA GLU A 380 -15.43 25.05 11.36
C GLU A 380 -14.81 24.37 12.58
N ALA A 381 -14.06 23.27 12.35
CA ALA A 381 -13.25 22.66 13.36
C ALA A 381 -12.18 23.66 13.82
N GLN A 382 -12.13 23.89 15.13
CA GLN A 382 -11.07 24.63 15.79
C GLN A 382 -10.54 23.73 16.89
N LEU A 383 -9.22 23.77 17.10
CA LEU A 383 -8.62 23.25 18.32
C LEU A 383 -8.49 24.43 19.29
N PRO A 384 -9.36 24.53 20.32
CA PRO A 384 -9.31 25.65 21.25
C PRO A 384 -7.92 25.83 21.85
N GLY A 385 -7.49 27.09 22.03
CA GLY A 385 -6.18 27.40 22.60
C GLY A 385 -5.00 27.32 21.60
N SER A 386 -5.26 27.02 20.32
CA SER A 386 -4.24 26.98 19.27
C SER A 386 -4.62 27.76 18.01
N GLU A 387 -3.60 28.15 17.24
CA GLU A 387 -3.72 28.58 15.86
C GLU A 387 -3.57 27.34 14.96
N ALA A 388 -4.56 26.45 14.99
CA ALA A 388 -4.57 25.27 14.12
C ALA A 388 -5.20 25.62 12.77
N GLU A 389 -4.52 25.25 11.69
CA GLU A 389 -5.02 25.37 10.31
C GLU A 389 -5.60 24.02 9.88
N PHE A 390 -6.83 24.00 9.36
CA PHE A 390 -7.45 22.79 8.82
C PHE A 390 -7.37 22.85 7.30
N CYS A 391 -6.58 21.97 6.71
CA CYS A 391 -6.21 22.06 5.31
C CYS A 391 -5.84 20.68 4.73
N ARG A 392 -5.77 20.59 3.40
CA ARG A 392 -5.28 19.46 2.61
C ARG A 392 -3.93 19.77 2.00
N ILE A 393 -3.10 18.76 1.84
CA ILE A 393 -1.84 18.88 1.13
C ILE A 393 -2.05 18.35 -0.28
N TYR A 394 -1.85 19.23 -1.26
CA TYR A 394 -1.93 18.89 -2.67
C TYR A 394 -0.52 18.73 -3.24
N PRO A 395 -0.34 17.94 -4.32
CA PRO A 395 0.95 17.81 -4.98
C PRO A 395 1.60 19.16 -5.26
N SER A 396 2.89 19.28 -4.97
CA SER A 396 3.64 20.54 -5.14
C SER A 396 3.66 21.03 -6.59
N MET A 397 3.54 20.10 -7.54
CA MET A 397 3.48 20.35 -8.97
C MET A 397 2.09 20.80 -9.46
N ASN A 398 1.03 20.67 -8.65
CA ASN A 398 -0.28 21.20 -8.99
C ASN A 398 -0.27 22.74 -8.81
N PRO A 399 -0.36 23.53 -9.90
CA PRO A 399 -0.23 24.98 -9.84
C PRO A 399 -1.50 25.69 -9.34
N VAL A 400 -2.61 24.97 -9.17
CA VAL A 400 -3.90 25.54 -8.80
C VAL A 400 -3.92 25.87 -7.31
N GLN A 401 -4.37 27.08 -6.97
CA GLN A 401 -4.57 27.52 -5.59
C GLN A 401 -5.97 27.11 -5.14
N TYR A 402 -6.06 26.44 -3.99
CA TYR A 402 -7.32 26.01 -3.39
C TYR A 402 -7.50 26.69 -2.03
N ASP A 403 -8.74 26.97 -1.66
CA ASP A 403 -9.06 27.63 -0.39
C ASP A 403 -8.73 26.75 0.83
N ASP A 404 -8.66 25.43 0.63
CA ASP A 404 -8.33 24.45 1.66
C ASP A 404 -6.89 23.91 1.56
N ARG A 405 -6.03 24.49 0.70
CA ARG A 405 -4.62 24.08 0.57
C ARG A 405 -3.82 24.56 1.78
N CYS A 406 -3.05 23.66 2.38
CA CYS A 406 -2.09 24.02 3.42
C CYS A 406 -0.98 24.92 2.86
N ASP A 407 -0.47 25.84 3.67
CA ASP A 407 0.77 26.56 3.34
C ASP A 407 1.92 25.59 3.01
N PHE A 408 2.76 25.95 2.04
CA PHE A 408 3.93 25.14 1.71
C PHE A 408 4.91 25.10 2.89
N VAL A 409 5.50 23.93 3.14
CA VAL A 409 6.58 23.79 4.10
C VAL A 409 7.90 24.23 3.45
N ASP A 410 8.76 24.89 4.23
CA ASP A 410 10.06 25.38 3.73
C ASP A 410 11.08 24.24 3.55
N LEU A 411 11.00 23.19 4.39
CA LEU A 411 11.89 22.03 4.37
C LEU A 411 11.11 20.72 4.50
N GLY A 412 11.49 19.73 3.68
CA GLY A 412 10.87 18.42 3.62
C GLY A 412 9.64 18.34 2.71
N ILE A 413 9.17 17.12 2.47
CA ILE A 413 7.95 16.83 1.70
C ILE A 413 6.94 16.19 2.65
N VAL A 414 5.77 16.80 2.75
CA VAL A 414 4.69 16.29 3.59
C VAL A 414 3.61 15.73 2.67
N ASN A 415 3.21 14.49 2.92
CA ASN A 415 2.29 13.73 2.08
C ASN A 415 1.04 13.38 2.90
N SER A 416 -0.10 13.93 2.48
CA SER A 416 -1.44 13.57 2.95
C SER A 416 -2.50 14.28 2.10
N ALA A 417 -3.26 13.53 1.32
CA ALA A 417 -4.40 14.08 0.58
C ALA A 417 -5.64 14.32 1.47
N SER A 418 -5.64 13.81 2.69
CA SER A 418 -6.71 14.02 3.68
C SER A 418 -6.69 15.42 4.28
N VAL A 419 -7.81 15.83 4.87
CA VAL A 419 -7.82 17.01 5.74
C VAL A 419 -7.04 16.71 7.02
N ASN A 420 -6.10 17.58 7.35
CA ASN A 420 -5.31 17.53 8.58
C ASN A 420 -5.51 18.82 9.39
N ALA A 421 -5.32 18.74 10.70
CA ALA A 421 -5.12 19.91 11.54
C ALA A 421 -3.62 20.15 11.70
N ARG A 422 -3.10 21.19 11.04
CA ARG A 422 -1.73 21.66 11.23
C ARG A 422 -1.63 22.46 12.50
N VAL A 423 -0.91 21.93 13.49
CA VAL A 423 -0.82 22.48 14.84
C VAL A 423 0.61 22.92 15.13
N GLN A 424 0.79 24.23 15.32
CA GLN A 424 2.02 24.77 15.89
C GLN A 424 2.07 24.43 17.39
N LEU A 425 3.01 23.57 17.77
CA LEU A 425 3.20 23.18 19.17
C LEU A 425 3.91 24.29 19.94
N THR A 426 3.28 24.73 21.03
CA THR A 426 3.83 25.75 21.93
C THR A 426 3.61 25.34 23.40
N LYS A 427 3.88 26.25 24.33
CA LYS A 427 3.53 26.09 25.75
C LYS A 427 2.04 26.31 26.03
N SER A 428 1.32 26.97 25.13
CA SER A 428 -0.14 27.07 25.19
C SER A 428 -0.72 25.80 24.58
N PRO A 429 -1.59 25.06 25.30
CA PRO A 429 -2.11 23.80 24.80
C PRO A 429 -3.10 24.01 23.66
N ALA A 430 -2.96 23.20 22.61
CA ALA A 430 -4.07 22.93 21.70
C ALA A 430 -4.97 21.89 22.35
N VAL A 431 -6.27 22.18 22.43
CA VAL A 431 -7.26 21.28 23.02
C VAL A 431 -7.87 20.41 21.93
N VAL A 432 -7.71 19.10 22.03
CA VAL A 432 -8.38 18.10 21.20
C VAL A 432 -9.67 17.68 21.90
N PRO A 433 -10.86 17.99 21.33
CA PRO A 433 -12.14 17.75 21.97
C PRO A 433 -12.56 16.27 21.82
N VAL A 434 -11.80 15.37 22.44
CA VAL A 434 -12.10 13.95 22.53
C VAL A 434 -12.31 13.57 24.00
N SER A 435 -13.46 12.97 24.31
CA SER A 435 -13.82 12.53 25.66
C SER A 435 -13.99 11.02 25.67
N SER A 436 -13.81 10.35 26.81
CA SER A 436 -14.15 8.93 26.98
C SER A 436 -14.52 8.64 28.42
N ALA A 437 -15.46 7.73 28.67
CA ALA A 437 -15.86 7.36 30.03
C ALA A 437 -14.86 6.44 30.75
N GLY A 438 -13.92 5.83 30.03
CA GLY A 438 -13.01 4.84 30.62
C GLY A 438 -12.00 4.24 29.64
N ALA A 439 -11.26 5.09 28.94
CA ALA A 439 -10.23 4.64 28.00
C ALA A 439 -9.04 3.95 28.71
N GLU A 440 -8.45 2.97 28.04
CA GLU A 440 -7.23 2.25 28.39
C GLU A 440 -6.04 2.59 27.49
N ALA A 441 -6.31 2.98 26.24
CA ALA A 441 -5.27 3.34 25.28
C ALA A 441 -5.63 4.61 24.49
N LEU A 442 -4.58 5.23 23.93
CA LEU A 442 -4.65 6.40 23.07
C LEU A 442 -3.88 6.09 21.78
N SER A 443 -4.51 6.31 20.63
CA SER A 443 -3.82 6.40 19.35
C SER A 443 -3.90 7.81 18.79
N MET A 444 -2.80 8.32 18.26
CA MET A 444 -2.74 9.58 17.56
C MET A 444 -2.17 9.36 16.16
N HIS A 445 -2.91 9.80 15.14
CA HIS A 445 -2.52 9.67 13.73
C HIS A 445 -1.97 11.00 13.25
N MET A 446 -0.66 11.09 13.08
CA MET A 446 0.02 12.36 12.82
C MET A 446 1.36 12.18 12.11
N MET A 447 1.93 13.31 11.69
CA MET A 447 3.29 13.42 11.18
C MET A 447 3.89 14.80 11.54
N PRO A 448 5.21 14.99 11.44
CA PRO A 448 5.80 16.33 11.45
C PRO A 448 5.29 17.17 10.29
N THR A 449 5.11 18.48 10.51
CA THR A 449 4.88 19.44 9.43
C THR A 449 6.21 19.77 8.73
N GLY A 450 6.83 18.78 8.10
CA GLY A 450 8.12 18.89 7.44
C GLY A 450 9.33 18.81 8.38
N SER A 451 10.50 19.11 7.81
CA SER A 451 11.79 19.01 8.48
C SER A 451 12.07 20.22 9.35
N ARG A 452 12.84 20.01 10.42
CA ARG A 452 13.06 21.04 11.43
C ARG A 452 14.17 22.01 11.04
N GLU A 453 13.83 23.29 10.90
CA GLU A 453 14.81 24.38 10.65
C GLU A 453 15.86 24.51 11.77
N ASP A 454 15.50 24.14 13.00
CA ASP A 454 16.40 24.20 14.15
C ASP A 454 17.38 23.01 14.27
N GLY A 455 17.32 22.07 13.31
CA GLY A 455 18.21 20.92 13.21
C GLY A 455 18.00 19.85 14.29
N LYS A 456 16.92 19.92 15.08
CA LYS A 456 16.58 18.84 16.01
C LYS A 456 16.08 17.62 15.25
N LYS A 457 16.37 16.43 15.80
CA LYS A 457 16.06 15.13 15.17
C LYS A 457 14.65 14.60 15.43
N GLU A 458 13.85 15.32 16.20
CA GLU A 458 12.46 14.95 16.48
C GLU A 458 11.62 16.19 16.83
N THR A 459 10.34 16.14 16.51
CA THR A 459 9.34 17.09 17.01
C THR A 459 8.83 16.65 18.37
N LYS A 460 9.05 17.51 19.37
CA LYS A 460 8.71 17.21 20.76
C LYS A 460 7.21 17.37 20.96
N LEU A 461 6.56 16.31 21.42
CA LEU A 461 5.15 16.27 21.78
C LEU A 461 4.99 15.96 23.27
N GLU A 462 4.12 16.71 23.94
CA GLU A 462 3.68 16.48 25.32
C GLU A 462 2.15 16.41 25.33
N ILE A 463 1.61 15.36 25.95
CA ILE A 463 0.16 15.10 26.03
C ILE A 463 -0.28 15.18 27.49
N THR A 464 -1.39 15.86 27.74
CA THR A 464 -2.06 15.89 29.05
C THR A 464 -3.52 15.51 28.90
N ALA A 465 -3.96 14.49 29.63
CA ALA A 465 -5.38 14.16 29.76
C ALA A 465 -6.04 15.07 30.80
N ILE A 466 -7.16 15.66 30.44
CA ILE A 466 -8.01 16.45 31.33
C ILE A 466 -9.19 15.58 31.73
N MET A 467 -9.27 15.23 33.01
CA MET A 467 -10.34 14.37 33.53
C MET A 467 -11.61 15.19 33.79
N ASP A 468 -12.77 14.55 33.89
CA ASP A 468 -14.07 15.23 34.18
C ASP A 468 -14.08 16.03 35.49
N ASP A 469 -13.23 15.65 36.46
CA ASP A 469 -13.05 16.38 37.72
C ASP A 469 -12.16 17.63 37.58
N GLY A 470 -11.69 17.93 36.37
CA GLY A 470 -10.78 19.03 36.04
C GLY A 470 -9.31 18.75 36.37
N SER A 471 -8.97 17.56 36.89
CA SER A 471 -7.58 17.18 37.14
C SER A 471 -6.83 16.95 35.83
N ARG A 472 -5.54 17.28 35.85
CA ARG A 472 -4.63 17.21 34.71
C ARG A 472 -3.64 16.08 34.94
N GLN A 473 -3.58 15.13 34.03
CA GLN A 473 -2.70 13.98 34.14
C GLN A 473 -1.78 13.91 32.90
N PRO A 474 -0.45 13.93 33.07
CA PRO A 474 0.44 13.76 31.94
C PRO A 474 0.31 12.34 31.36
N VAL A 475 0.29 12.25 30.03
CA VAL A 475 0.33 10.98 29.30
C VAL A 475 1.76 10.83 28.74
N PRO A 476 2.54 9.83 29.17
CA PRO A 476 3.92 9.65 28.72
C PRO A 476 3.98 9.38 27.21
N VAL A 477 4.66 10.26 26.48
CA VAL A 477 5.00 10.04 25.07
C VAL A 477 6.34 9.30 24.98
N PRO A 478 6.44 8.19 24.24
CA PRO A 478 7.69 7.48 24.01
C PRO A 478 8.82 8.40 23.51
N THR A 479 10.05 8.15 23.96
CA THR A 479 11.25 8.85 23.50
C THR A 479 12.35 7.81 23.19
N PRO A 480 12.91 7.77 21.98
CA PRO A 480 12.58 8.63 20.83
C PRO A 480 11.15 8.38 20.32
N ASN A 481 10.53 9.42 19.74
CA ASN A 481 9.21 9.28 19.12
C ASN A 481 9.38 8.86 17.65
N PRO A 482 9.06 7.60 17.27
CA PRO A 482 9.29 7.13 15.90
C PRO A 482 8.40 7.84 14.87
N VAL A 483 7.23 8.33 15.27
CA VAL A 483 6.27 9.02 14.39
C VAL A 483 6.70 10.46 14.09
N LEU A 484 7.39 11.10 15.02
CA LEU A 484 7.77 12.52 14.93
C LEU A 484 9.27 12.74 14.71
N LYS A 485 9.98 11.70 14.27
CA LYS A 485 11.40 11.76 13.89
C LYS A 485 11.56 12.60 12.63
N ASP A 486 12.64 13.38 12.58
CA ASP A 486 13.08 14.07 11.36
C ASP A 486 13.67 13.05 10.37
N ALA A 487 13.11 13.02 9.15
CA ALA A 487 13.48 12.09 8.09
C ALA A 487 14.59 12.63 7.17
N THR A 488 15.13 13.83 7.44
CA THR A 488 16.21 14.43 6.65
C THR A 488 17.47 13.56 6.65
N THR A 489 18.04 13.32 5.47
CA THR A 489 19.33 12.64 5.26
C THR A 489 20.38 13.61 4.71
N GLU A 490 21.57 13.13 4.35
CA GLU A 490 22.57 13.97 3.68
C GLU A 490 22.14 14.39 2.26
N THR A 491 21.28 13.59 1.62
CA THR A 491 20.87 13.72 0.22
C THR A 491 19.39 14.11 0.03
N SER A 492 18.55 13.94 1.06
CA SER A 492 17.12 14.23 1.02
C SER A 492 16.69 15.18 2.13
N ASN A 493 15.75 16.08 1.81
CA ASN A 493 15.11 16.97 2.79
C ASN A 493 14.10 16.24 3.69
N GLY A 494 13.91 14.93 3.54
CA GLY A 494 12.98 14.13 4.34
C GLY A 494 11.55 14.13 3.78
N GLU A 495 10.90 12.98 3.90
CA GLU A 495 9.52 12.76 3.47
C GLU A 495 8.67 12.22 4.62
N TYR A 496 7.45 12.74 4.75
CA TYR A 496 6.60 12.54 5.91
C TYR A 496 5.19 12.12 5.50
N TRP A 497 4.67 11.10 6.16
CA TRP A 497 3.30 10.62 6.03
C TRP A 497 2.69 10.40 7.40
N ILE A 498 1.35 10.40 7.47
CA ILE A 498 0.62 10.11 8.70
C ILE A 498 0.95 8.71 9.22
N ARG A 499 1.43 8.63 10.47
CA ARG A 499 1.69 7.37 11.20
C ARG A 499 0.97 7.36 12.54
N THR A 500 0.87 6.18 13.13
CA THR A 500 0.17 6.00 14.40
C THR A 500 1.15 6.01 15.55
N LEU A 501 0.94 6.91 16.51
CA LEU A 501 1.54 6.83 17.83
C LEU A 501 0.53 6.17 18.77
N ARG A 502 0.88 5.01 19.32
CA ARG A 502 0.04 4.28 20.26
C ARG A 502 0.63 4.33 21.67
N ILE A 503 -0.20 4.66 22.65
CA ILE A 503 0.19 4.83 24.05
C ILE A 503 -0.81 4.12 24.95
N SER A 504 -0.33 3.16 25.76
CA SER A 504 -1.11 2.66 26.89
C SER A 504 -1.26 3.77 27.94
N LEU A 505 -2.49 4.08 28.33
CA LEU A 505 -2.73 5.15 29.30
C LEU A 505 -2.18 4.73 30.67
N PRO A 506 -1.52 5.65 31.41
CA PRO A 506 -1.00 5.34 32.73
C PRO A 506 -2.15 5.04 33.69
N GLU A 507 -1.89 4.26 34.75
CA GLU A 507 -2.89 3.91 35.80
C GLU A 507 -3.59 5.12 36.42
N THR A 508 -2.98 6.30 36.37
CA THR A 508 -3.59 7.56 36.85
C THR A 508 -4.69 8.10 35.93
N VAL A 509 -4.77 7.63 34.68
CA VAL A 509 -5.73 8.03 33.64
C VAL A 509 -6.61 6.86 33.23
N LYS A 510 -6.04 5.66 33.11
CA LYS A 510 -6.70 4.44 32.66
C LYS A 510 -8.04 4.21 33.38
N ASN A 511 -9.09 3.87 32.62
CA ASN A 511 -10.44 3.58 33.11
C ASN A 511 -11.13 4.74 33.86
N ARG A 512 -10.65 5.98 33.70
CA ARG A 512 -11.28 7.18 34.27
C ARG A 512 -11.88 8.05 33.17
N PRO A 513 -12.94 8.83 33.47
CA PRO A 513 -13.53 9.75 32.50
C PRO A 513 -12.57 10.86 32.08
N ILE A 514 -12.21 10.87 30.79
CA ILE A 514 -11.45 11.91 30.10
C ILE A 514 -12.45 12.86 29.42
N SER A 515 -12.27 14.16 29.61
CA SER A 515 -13.10 15.20 29.01
C SER A 515 -12.51 15.79 27.73
N GLN A 516 -11.18 15.89 27.66
CA GLN A 516 -10.42 16.41 26.53
C GLN A 516 -8.94 16.03 26.68
N LEU A 517 -8.20 16.14 25.58
CA LEU A 517 -6.74 16.07 25.58
C LEU A 517 -6.15 17.44 25.29
N GLU A 518 -5.01 17.75 25.91
CA GLU A 518 -4.21 18.91 25.62
C GLU A 518 -2.86 18.48 25.04
N ILE A 519 -2.49 19.05 23.90
CA ILE A 519 -1.20 18.82 23.25
C ILE A 519 -0.35 20.09 23.30
N THR A 520 0.91 19.93 23.67
CA THR A 520 1.91 20.98 23.75
C THR A 520 3.24 20.45 23.23
N GLY A 521 4.23 21.31 23.07
CA GLY A 521 5.54 20.85 22.60
C GLY A 521 6.39 21.94 21.97
N ASP A 522 7.21 21.51 21.02
CA ASP A 522 8.12 22.35 20.25
C ASP A 522 8.21 21.79 18.82
N GLY A 523 7.86 22.60 17.83
CA GLY A 523 7.74 22.22 16.41
C GLY A 523 6.30 22.32 15.91
N SER A 524 6.03 21.76 14.74
CA SER A 524 4.67 21.67 14.18
C SER A 524 4.36 20.23 13.78
N ILE A 525 3.10 19.83 13.94
CA ILE A 525 2.59 18.54 13.51
C ILE A 525 1.36 18.71 12.63
N ASP A 526 1.17 17.80 11.69
CA ASP A 526 -0.08 17.64 10.97
C ASP A 526 -0.82 16.45 11.60
N LEU A 527 -1.92 16.75 12.30
CA LEU A 527 -2.72 15.80 13.08
C LEU A 527 -3.98 15.41 12.29
N ARG A 528 -4.12 14.12 11.97
CA ARG A 528 -5.26 13.56 11.24
C ARG A 528 -6.40 13.15 12.18
N ALA A 529 -6.08 12.39 13.23
CA ALA A 529 -7.09 11.87 14.15
C ALA A 529 -6.50 11.49 15.51
N VAL A 530 -7.39 11.36 16.50
CA VAL A 530 -7.10 10.89 17.85
C VAL A 530 -8.19 9.93 18.29
N ASP A 531 -7.80 8.74 18.71
CA ASP A 531 -8.68 7.68 19.20
C ASP A 531 -8.44 7.40 20.68
N LEU A 532 -9.52 7.24 21.43
CA LEU A 532 -9.51 6.70 22.79
C LEU A 532 -10.20 5.33 22.78
N TYR A 533 -9.49 4.30 23.23
CA TYR A 533 -9.97 2.92 23.29
C TYR A 533 -10.32 2.53 24.71
#